data_AF-A0A8J8HJS9-F1
#
_entry.id   AF-A0A8J8HJS9-F1
#
_cell.length_a   1.000
_cell.length_b   1.000
_cell.length_c   1.000
_cell.angle_alpha   90.00
_cell.angle_beta   90.00
_cell.angle_gamma   90.00
#
_symmetry.space_group_name_H-M   'P 1'
#
loop_
_entity.id
_entity.type
_entity.pdbx_description
1 polymer ?
#
loop_
_entity_poly.entity_id
_entity_poly.type
_entity_poly.pdbx_seq_one_letter_code
_entity_poly.pdbx_strand_id
1 'polypeptide(L)'
;MAHRSDHPGYTPKMPLLLPLSLLLCLAQAPTPCTLSLEPGEVRPGESVLLTWACPQAPQIRLEPGGMVLPGKFQVTLRPAYTTTYRVFDARPGGAELGKAEVRVTPGMALGDPARICAFDASAKAVLPGEPVVLKWECAGSAKVRLEPGGLELDGKSEVTVTPLESTRYTITANNAAGGQSRTVEVSVLGRLTAALPPATATVCTFEASRTVVKPGEQVDLRWLCQGNAKVRLEPGGLELDGQSSIAVVPDKTTVYTLSVSNLMGGSSRSVEVRVEAPRRMLTEKDLESPEEAIKPLDRMDLNEALHRGEALRSAAPEGSWTMRLVVSGRSEGLKLVARAAGSRAADLLILPFVRKDGLRFWQACFGTYPSRTKALKAWQSAPEPLRKTFQDALPQRMAVAIDQVPTRRE
;
A
#
# COMPACT_ATOMS: atom_id res chain seq x y z
N MET A 1 45.64 13.27 72.77
CA MET A 1 46.00 13.68 74.14
C MET A 1 44.93 14.61 74.66
N ALA A 2 44.43 14.32 75.86
CA ALA A 2 43.21 14.88 76.46
C ALA A 2 43.37 16.30 77.01
N HIS A 3 42.24 16.98 77.21
CA HIS A 3 42.06 17.96 78.29
C HIS A 3 40.59 18.06 78.72
N ARG A 4 40.36 17.89 80.04
CA ARG A 4 39.43 18.61 80.98
C ARG A 4 37.92 18.72 80.62
N SER A 5 36.97 18.74 81.55
CA SER A 5 36.90 18.76 83.03
C SER A 5 35.41 18.78 83.48
N ASP A 6 35.17 18.32 84.71
CA ASP A 6 34.13 18.74 85.69
C ASP A 6 32.62 18.49 85.47
N HIS A 7 32.09 17.50 86.23
CA HIS A 7 31.11 17.57 87.35
C HIS A 7 29.97 18.63 87.39
N PRO A 8 28.93 18.53 88.25
CA PRO A 8 28.23 17.41 88.91
C PRO A 8 26.67 17.52 88.99
N GLY A 9 25.97 16.42 89.35
CA GLY A 9 24.84 16.33 90.29
C GLY A 9 23.45 16.95 90.00
N TYR A 10 22.37 16.14 90.11
CA TYR A 10 21.21 16.45 91.00
C TYR A 10 20.27 15.25 91.26
N THR A 11 19.60 15.34 92.41
CA THR A 11 18.89 14.41 93.32
C THR A 11 17.58 13.71 92.85
N PRO A 12 17.05 12.72 93.61
CA PRO A 12 15.95 11.84 93.21
C PRO A 12 14.55 12.33 93.62
N LYS A 13 13.51 11.93 92.87
CA LYS A 13 12.08 11.96 93.29
C LYS A 13 11.33 10.77 92.69
N MET A 14 10.82 9.89 93.55
CA MET A 14 9.60 9.09 93.29
C MET A 14 8.44 9.93 93.86
N PRO A 15 7.30 10.13 93.18
CA PRO A 15 6.29 9.07 92.96
C PRO A 15 5.57 9.24 91.58
N LEU A 16 4.74 8.35 91.09
CA LEU A 16 3.31 8.25 91.41
C LEU A 16 2.73 7.15 90.49
N LEU A 17 1.91 6.24 91.02
CA LEU A 17 1.09 5.35 90.21
C LEU A 17 0.21 6.19 89.26
N LEU A 18 0.36 5.99 87.96
CA LEU A 18 -0.64 6.37 86.96
C LEU A 18 -1.54 5.15 86.71
N PRO A 19 -2.87 5.31 86.72
CA PRO A 19 -3.78 4.19 86.57
C PRO A 19 -3.67 3.64 85.16
N LEU A 20 -3.71 2.31 85.07
CA LEU A 20 -3.91 1.55 83.84
C LEU A 20 -5.15 2.12 83.15
N SER A 21 -4.94 3.01 82.18
CA SER A 21 -6.00 3.56 81.36
C SER A 21 -6.43 2.43 80.45
N LEU A 22 -7.46 1.71 80.89
CA LEU A 22 -8.19 0.73 80.09
C LEU A 22 -8.69 1.50 78.87
N LEU A 23 -7.95 1.44 77.76
CA LEU A 23 -8.44 1.88 76.48
C LEU A 23 -9.60 0.95 76.14
N LEU A 24 -10.81 1.36 76.52
CA LEU A 24 -12.03 0.75 76.05
C LEU A 24 -12.06 1.05 74.54
N CYS A 25 -11.47 0.17 73.74
CA CYS A 25 -11.74 0.13 72.31
C CYS A 25 -13.25 -0.08 72.19
N LEU A 26 -13.99 1.01 71.98
CA LEU A 26 -15.31 0.95 71.39
C LEU A 26 -15.10 0.34 70.01
N ALA A 27 -15.18 -0.99 69.93
CA ALA A 27 -15.25 -1.71 68.67
C ALA A 27 -16.49 -1.15 67.97
N GLN A 28 -16.27 -0.25 67.02
CA GLN A 28 -17.32 0.31 66.18
C GLN A 28 -18.02 -0.89 65.54
N ALA A 29 -19.33 -1.04 65.79
CA ALA A 29 -20.09 -2.17 65.27
C ALA A 29 -19.84 -2.29 63.76
N PRO A 30 -19.53 -3.48 63.25
CA PRO A 30 -19.14 -3.66 61.85
C PRO A 30 -20.25 -3.11 60.95
N THR A 31 -19.91 -2.13 60.11
CA THR A 31 -20.85 -1.54 59.16
C THR A 31 -21.48 -2.64 58.32
N PRO A 32 -22.81 -2.79 58.31
CA PRO A 32 -23.46 -3.88 57.61
C PRO A 32 -23.26 -3.75 56.09
N CYS A 33 -23.33 -4.87 55.39
CA CYS A 33 -23.40 -4.86 53.94
C CYS A 33 -24.71 -4.21 53.48
N THR A 34 -24.62 -3.27 52.54
CA THR A 34 -25.80 -2.73 51.84
C THR A 34 -25.92 -3.41 50.49
N LEU A 35 -27.09 -3.95 50.17
CA LEU A 35 -27.40 -4.59 48.90
C LEU A 35 -28.70 -3.98 48.34
N SER A 36 -28.67 -3.47 47.11
CA SER A 36 -29.84 -2.95 46.41
C SER A 36 -29.96 -3.57 45.03
N LEU A 37 -31.19 -3.85 44.61
CA LEU A 37 -31.52 -4.46 43.33
C LEU A 37 -32.64 -3.65 42.69
N GLU A 38 -32.32 -3.01 41.57
CA GLU A 38 -33.25 -2.11 40.87
C GLU A 38 -33.29 -2.41 39.37
N PRO A 39 -34.48 -2.64 38.78
CA PRO A 39 -35.78 -2.87 39.43
C PRO A 39 -35.90 -4.26 40.09
N GLY A 40 -36.71 -4.38 41.14
CA GLY A 40 -36.92 -5.63 41.91
C GLY A 40 -37.88 -6.65 41.25
N GLU A 41 -38.64 -6.23 40.25
CA GLU A 41 -39.52 -7.08 39.45
C GLU A 41 -39.26 -6.82 37.97
N VAL A 42 -39.01 -7.89 37.20
CA VAL A 42 -38.65 -7.81 35.78
C VAL A 42 -39.26 -8.93 34.97
N ARG A 43 -39.22 -8.79 33.64
CA ARG A 43 -39.56 -9.88 32.71
C ARG A 43 -38.35 -10.79 32.47
N PRO A 44 -38.55 -12.02 31.96
CA PRO A 44 -37.43 -12.90 31.62
C PRO A 44 -36.42 -12.21 30.70
N GLY A 45 -35.15 -12.14 31.13
CA GLY A 45 -34.04 -11.60 30.35
C GLY A 45 -33.90 -10.07 30.36
N GLU A 46 -34.79 -9.34 31.05
CA GLU A 46 -34.62 -7.91 31.30
C GLU A 46 -33.46 -7.65 32.26
N SER A 47 -32.86 -6.46 32.13
CA SER A 47 -31.70 -6.08 32.93
C SER A 47 -32.11 -5.58 34.31
N VAL A 48 -31.47 -6.10 35.35
CA VAL A 48 -31.48 -5.54 36.70
C VAL A 48 -30.09 -5.06 37.10
N LEU A 49 -30.01 -3.97 37.85
CA LEU A 49 -28.77 -3.49 38.45
C LEU A 49 -28.70 -3.98 39.89
N LEU A 50 -27.75 -4.87 40.18
CA LEU A 50 -27.42 -5.28 41.54
C LEU A 50 -26.22 -4.46 42.03
N THR A 51 -26.39 -3.73 43.12
CA THR A 51 -25.34 -2.91 43.74
C THR A 51 -25.10 -3.39 45.16
N TRP A 52 -23.82 -3.55 45.54
CA TRP A 52 -23.45 -3.86 46.92
C TRP A 52 -22.30 -2.99 47.43
N ALA A 53 -22.29 -2.80 48.75
CA ALA A 53 -21.13 -2.32 49.49
C ALA A 53 -21.02 -3.09 50.80
N CYS A 54 -19.95 -3.85 50.96
CA CYS A 54 -19.62 -4.68 52.10
C CYS A 54 -18.30 -4.21 52.72
N PRO A 55 -18.34 -3.25 53.66
CA PRO A 55 -17.11 -2.69 54.25
C PRO A 55 -16.26 -3.73 54.99
N GLN A 56 -16.89 -4.81 55.46
CA GLN A 56 -16.24 -5.89 56.22
C GLN A 56 -15.59 -6.98 55.33
N ALA A 57 -15.88 -6.98 54.03
CA ALA A 57 -15.41 -8.00 53.10
C ALA A 57 -14.74 -7.34 51.88
N PRO A 58 -13.40 -7.37 51.74
CA PRO A 58 -12.71 -6.73 50.62
C PRO A 58 -13.03 -7.39 49.27
N GLN A 59 -13.42 -8.66 49.29
CA GLN A 59 -13.94 -9.41 48.16
C GLN A 59 -15.16 -10.21 48.59
N ILE A 60 -16.13 -10.31 47.70
CA ILE A 60 -17.33 -11.12 47.88
C ILE A 60 -17.45 -12.15 46.79
N ARG A 61 -18.24 -13.20 47.04
CA ARG A 61 -18.61 -14.22 46.07
C ARG A 61 -20.11 -14.12 45.80
N LEU A 62 -20.48 -13.85 44.56
CA LEU A 62 -21.87 -13.73 44.12
C LEU A 62 -22.40 -15.08 43.64
N GLU A 63 -23.54 -15.51 44.17
CA GLU A 63 -24.30 -16.67 43.72
C GLU A 63 -25.69 -16.25 43.22
N PRO A 64 -26.26 -16.92 42.19
CA PRO A 64 -25.63 -17.96 41.35
C PRO A 64 -24.50 -17.39 40.46
N GLY A 65 -23.56 -18.26 40.06
CA GLY A 65 -22.43 -17.91 39.17
C GLY A 65 -21.05 -17.97 39.80
N GLY A 66 -20.96 -17.96 41.14
CA GLY A 66 -19.71 -18.17 41.88
C GLY A 66 -18.63 -17.10 41.62
N MET A 67 -19.00 -15.93 41.12
CA MET A 67 -18.07 -14.88 40.71
C MET A 67 -17.49 -14.17 41.94
N VAL A 68 -16.15 -14.06 42.01
CA VAL A 68 -15.46 -13.28 43.04
C VAL A 68 -15.32 -11.84 42.56
N LEU A 69 -15.92 -10.90 43.29
CA LEU A 69 -15.99 -9.48 42.93
C LEU A 69 -15.54 -8.60 44.09
N PRO A 70 -15.14 -7.33 43.83
CA PRO A 70 -14.77 -6.41 44.89
C PRO A 70 -15.90 -6.20 45.92
N GLY A 71 -15.53 -5.91 47.16
CA GLY A 71 -16.46 -5.64 48.26
C GLY A 71 -17.43 -4.47 48.04
N LYS A 72 -17.16 -3.61 47.07
CA LYS A 72 -18.07 -2.56 46.61
C LYS A 72 -18.08 -2.53 45.09
N PHE A 73 -19.22 -2.86 44.49
CA PHE A 73 -19.36 -2.93 43.03
C PHE A 73 -20.85 -2.88 42.63
N GLN A 74 -21.08 -2.74 41.32
CA GLN A 74 -22.40 -2.86 40.72
C GLN A 74 -22.32 -3.73 39.45
N VAL A 75 -23.32 -4.57 39.23
CA VAL A 75 -23.36 -5.48 38.09
C VAL A 75 -24.75 -5.51 37.48
N THR A 76 -24.82 -5.50 36.14
CA THR A 76 -26.07 -5.68 35.40
C THR A 76 -26.31 -7.15 35.14
N LEU A 77 -27.46 -7.67 35.58
CA LEU A 77 -27.85 -9.08 35.48
C LEU A 77 -29.09 -9.21 34.60
N ARG A 78 -29.28 -10.38 33.97
CA ARG A 78 -30.44 -10.68 33.11
C ARG A 78 -31.09 -12.01 33.50
N PRO A 79 -31.82 -12.05 34.62
CA PRO A 79 -32.46 -13.28 35.12
C PRO A 79 -33.57 -13.76 34.16
N ALA A 80 -33.57 -15.04 33.80
CA ALA A 80 -34.65 -15.64 33.01
C ALA A 80 -35.83 -16.12 33.89
N TYR A 81 -35.58 -16.35 35.17
CA TYR A 81 -36.54 -16.84 36.17
C TYR A 81 -36.33 -16.11 37.50
N THR A 82 -37.31 -16.15 38.41
CA THR A 82 -37.19 -15.57 39.75
C THR A 82 -35.94 -16.11 40.41
N THR A 83 -34.99 -15.22 40.69
CA THR A 83 -33.64 -15.58 41.13
C THR A 83 -33.32 -14.83 42.41
N THR A 84 -32.86 -15.55 43.42
CA THR A 84 -32.29 -14.94 44.62
C THR A 84 -30.79 -14.86 44.47
N TYR A 85 -30.26 -13.64 44.37
CA TYR A 85 -28.82 -13.39 44.41
C TYR A 85 -28.33 -13.33 45.85
N ARG A 86 -27.27 -14.07 46.15
CA ARG A 86 -26.65 -14.13 47.47
C ARG A 86 -25.19 -13.70 47.38
N VAL A 87 -24.77 -12.89 48.34
CA VAL A 87 -23.41 -12.38 48.45
C VAL A 87 -22.77 -13.05 49.66
N PHE A 88 -21.65 -13.73 49.45
CA PHE A 88 -20.85 -14.36 50.51
C PHE A 88 -19.52 -13.63 50.66
N ASP A 89 -18.89 -13.75 51.82
CA ASP A 89 -17.47 -13.43 51.94
C ASP A 89 -16.64 -14.37 51.06
N ALA A 90 -15.69 -13.83 50.28
CA ALA A 90 -14.89 -14.64 49.36
C ALA A 90 -13.85 -15.54 50.06
N ARG A 91 -13.60 -15.35 51.37
CA ARG A 91 -12.69 -16.21 52.14
C ARG A 91 -13.20 -17.66 52.20
N PRO A 92 -12.31 -18.68 52.25
CA PRO A 92 -12.72 -20.07 52.43
C PRO A 92 -13.60 -20.23 53.68
N GLY A 93 -14.82 -20.77 53.50
CA GLY A 93 -15.82 -20.88 54.58
C GLY A 93 -16.55 -19.58 54.93
N GLY A 94 -16.48 -18.57 54.06
CA GLY A 94 -17.11 -17.26 54.25
C GLY A 94 -18.63 -17.30 54.46
N ALA A 95 -19.12 -16.52 55.41
CA ALA A 95 -20.54 -16.41 55.72
C ALA A 95 -21.33 -15.63 54.65
N GLU A 96 -22.64 -15.88 54.58
CA GLU A 96 -23.57 -15.08 53.76
C GLU A 96 -23.64 -13.65 54.34
N LEU A 97 -23.34 -12.67 53.50
CA LEU A 97 -23.31 -11.25 53.84
C LEU A 97 -24.61 -10.52 53.50
N GLY A 98 -25.41 -11.08 52.59
CA GLY A 98 -26.72 -10.55 52.22
C GLY A 98 -27.32 -11.26 51.02
N LYS A 99 -28.61 -11.01 50.78
CA LYS A 99 -29.35 -11.55 49.63
C LYS A 99 -30.36 -10.54 49.10
N ALA A 100 -30.58 -10.57 47.78
CA ALA A 100 -31.60 -9.78 47.10
C ALA A 100 -32.32 -10.70 46.10
N GLU A 101 -33.64 -10.62 46.07
CA GLU A 101 -34.47 -11.41 45.17
C GLU A 101 -35.00 -10.52 44.05
N VAL A 102 -34.88 -11.01 42.81
CA VAL A 102 -35.58 -10.44 41.67
C VAL A 102 -36.75 -11.35 41.32
N ARG A 103 -37.96 -10.80 41.34
CA ARG A 103 -39.17 -11.50 40.91
C ARG A 103 -39.26 -11.44 39.38
N VAL A 104 -39.27 -12.59 38.73
CA VAL A 104 -39.57 -12.68 37.30
C VAL A 104 -41.01 -13.14 37.14
N THR A 105 -41.87 -12.28 36.60
CA THR A 105 -43.31 -12.55 36.47
C THR A 105 -43.63 -13.05 35.05
N PRO A 106 -43.86 -14.36 34.83
CA PRO A 106 -44.23 -14.89 33.52
C PRO A 106 -45.74 -14.65 33.28
N GLY A 107 -46.12 -14.13 32.10
CA GLY A 107 -47.52 -14.14 31.65
C GLY A 107 -48.28 -12.80 31.60
N MET A 108 -47.61 -11.64 31.70
CA MET A 108 -48.24 -10.38 31.29
C MET A 108 -48.27 -10.34 29.75
N ALA A 109 -49.44 -10.11 29.14
CA ALA A 109 -49.55 -10.05 27.67
C ALA A 109 -48.55 -9.04 27.12
N LEU A 110 -47.64 -9.46 26.24
CA LEU A 110 -46.56 -8.61 25.73
C LEU A 110 -47.05 -7.52 24.75
N GLY A 111 -48.36 -7.34 24.62
CA GLY A 111 -48.99 -6.72 23.46
C GLY A 111 -48.81 -7.61 22.22
N ASP A 112 -49.21 -7.09 21.06
CA ASP A 112 -48.94 -7.76 19.80
C ASP A 112 -47.44 -7.66 19.45
N PRO A 113 -46.86 -8.69 18.80
CA PRO A 113 -45.48 -8.63 18.30
C PRO A 113 -45.30 -7.46 17.34
N ALA A 114 -44.11 -6.87 17.38
CA ALA A 114 -43.75 -5.81 16.45
C ALA A 114 -43.93 -6.32 15.01
N ARG A 115 -44.78 -5.62 14.25
CA ARG A 115 -45.14 -6.00 12.89
C ARG A 115 -44.78 -4.89 11.93
N ILE A 116 -44.12 -5.24 10.84
CA ILE A 116 -43.83 -4.30 9.74
C ILE A 116 -45.01 -4.37 8.77
N CYS A 117 -45.85 -3.35 8.79
CA CYS A 117 -47.03 -3.22 7.93
C CYS A 117 -46.62 -2.92 6.48
N ALA A 118 -45.66 -2.01 6.30
CA ALA A 118 -45.11 -1.63 5.01
C ALA A 118 -43.59 -1.41 5.10
N PHE A 119 -42.88 -1.75 4.03
CA PHE A 119 -41.48 -1.39 3.85
C PHE A 119 -41.22 -1.25 2.34
N ASP A 120 -40.91 -0.04 1.89
CA ASP A 120 -40.69 0.25 0.47
C ASP A 120 -39.60 1.33 0.30
N ALA A 121 -39.14 1.50 -0.93
CA ALA A 121 -38.10 2.45 -1.31
C ALA A 121 -38.68 3.45 -2.32
N SER A 122 -38.30 4.73 -2.21
CA SER A 122 -38.75 5.77 -3.15
C SER A 122 -38.40 5.46 -4.61
N ALA A 123 -37.35 4.67 -4.83
CA ALA A 123 -36.98 4.12 -6.12
C ALA A 123 -36.38 2.71 -5.94
N LYS A 124 -36.80 1.77 -6.78
CA LYS A 124 -36.26 0.39 -6.81
C LYS A 124 -35.04 0.24 -7.74
N ALA A 125 -34.78 1.26 -8.55
CA ALA A 125 -33.68 1.32 -9.49
C ALA A 125 -33.12 2.75 -9.55
N VAL A 126 -31.83 2.94 -9.27
CA VAL A 126 -31.17 4.27 -9.22
C VAL A 126 -29.76 4.22 -9.78
N LEU A 127 -29.18 5.35 -10.17
CA LEU A 127 -27.76 5.42 -10.53
C LEU A 127 -26.87 5.37 -9.27
N PRO A 128 -25.57 5.01 -9.40
CA PRO A 128 -24.67 4.94 -8.25
C PRO A 128 -24.58 6.28 -7.52
N GLY A 129 -24.80 6.26 -6.20
CA GLY A 129 -24.72 7.44 -5.35
C GLY A 129 -25.97 8.33 -5.34
N GLU A 130 -27.02 7.99 -6.10
CA GLU A 130 -28.30 8.70 -5.99
C GLU A 130 -29.00 8.41 -4.66
N PRO A 131 -29.61 9.42 -4.03
CA PRO A 131 -30.30 9.24 -2.76
C PRO A 131 -31.63 8.49 -2.94
N VAL A 132 -31.84 7.47 -2.10
CA VAL A 132 -33.08 6.70 -2.00
C VAL A 132 -33.66 6.84 -0.60
N VAL A 133 -34.95 7.15 -0.50
CA VAL A 133 -35.66 7.20 0.78
C VAL A 133 -36.31 5.86 1.03
N LEU A 134 -35.87 5.15 2.07
CA LEU A 134 -36.51 3.94 2.57
C LEU A 134 -37.59 4.36 3.57
N LYS A 135 -38.83 3.88 3.39
CA LYS A 135 -39.95 4.18 4.28
C LYS A 135 -40.56 2.90 4.81
N TRP A 136 -40.95 2.92 6.09
CA TRP A 136 -41.62 1.80 6.73
C TRP A 136 -42.74 2.26 7.65
N GLU A 137 -43.66 1.34 7.90
CA GLU A 137 -44.72 1.50 8.88
C GLU A 137 -44.72 0.27 9.80
N CYS A 138 -44.65 0.52 11.11
CA CYS A 138 -44.62 -0.54 12.12
C CYS A 138 -45.83 -0.41 13.06
N ALA A 139 -46.39 -1.55 13.45
CA ALA A 139 -47.40 -1.67 14.49
C ALA A 139 -46.80 -2.37 15.72
N GLY A 140 -47.23 -1.94 16.91
CA GLY A 140 -46.64 -2.35 18.19
C GLY A 140 -45.29 -1.66 18.40
N SER A 141 -45.17 -0.81 19.43
CA SER A 141 -43.95 -0.04 19.76
C SER A 141 -42.70 -0.91 19.62
N ALA A 142 -41.88 -0.63 18.60
CA ALA A 142 -40.77 -1.49 18.19
C ALA A 142 -39.46 -0.72 18.21
N LYS A 143 -38.39 -1.41 18.63
CA LYS A 143 -37.04 -1.02 18.26
C LYS A 143 -36.83 -1.40 16.79
N VAL A 144 -36.27 -0.49 16.01
CA VAL A 144 -36.12 -0.68 14.56
C VAL A 144 -34.65 -0.62 14.19
N ARG A 145 -34.19 -1.65 13.48
CA ARG A 145 -32.81 -1.75 12.99
C ARG A 145 -32.79 -1.98 11.49
N LEU A 146 -31.91 -1.26 10.78
CA LEU A 146 -31.70 -1.40 9.34
C LEU A 146 -30.32 -2.00 9.05
N GLU A 147 -30.30 -3.02 8.20
CA GLU A 147 -29.09 -3.59 7.61
C GLU A 147 -29.08 -3.38 6.08
N PRO A 148 -27.91 -3.21 5.44
CA PRO A 148 -26.57 -3.13 6.03
C PRO A 148 -26.33 -1.83 6.81
N GLY A 149 -25.28 -1.80 7.65
CA GLY A 149 -24.90 -0.63 8.45
C GLY A 149 -25.38 -0.67 9.91
N GLY A 150 -26.32 -1.56 10.24
CA GLY A 150 -26.73 -1.82 11.62
C GLY A 150 -27.36 -0.63 12.33
N LEU A 151 -27.98 0.28 11.58
CA LEU A 151 -28.47 1.57 12.07
C LEU A 151 -29.74 1.39 12.92
N GLU A 152 -29.75 1.97 14.12
CA GLU A 152 -30.93 2.02 15.00
C GLU A 152 -31.80 3.24 14.65
N LEU A 153 -33.09 3.00 14.41
CA LEU A 153 -34.05 3.94 13.81
C LEU A 153 -35.32 4.08 14.66
N ASP A 154 -35.19 3.92 15.97
CA ASP A 154 -36.28 4.00 16.93
C ASP A 154 -37.05 5.32 16.79
N GLY A 155 -38.39 5.24 16.68
CA GLY A 155 -39.27 6.40 16.54
C GLY A 155 -39.26 7.07 15.15
N LYS A 156 -38.51 6.53 14.18
CA LYS A 156 -38.52 7.01 12.79
C LYS A 156 -39.38 6.11 11.90
N SER A 157 -39.87 6.68 10.80
CA SER A 157 -40.61 5.98 9.74
C SER A 157 -39.92 6.05 8.37
N GLU A 158 -38.80 6.77 8.26
CA GLU A 158 -38.02 6.88 7.03
C GLU A 158 -36.52 7.15 7.29
N VAL A 159 -35.69 6.77 6.32
CA VAL A 159 -34.26 7.12 6.27
C VAL A 159 -33.79 7.26 4.82
N THR A 160 -32.89 8.20 4.56
CA THR A 160 -32.27 8.37 3.24
C THR A 160 -30.95 7.60 3.19
N VAL A 161 -30.74 6.82 2.14
CA VAL A 161 -29.52 6.04 1.86
C VAL A 161 -28.98 6.38 0.48
N THR A 162 -27.67 6.24 0.27
CA THR A 162 -27.00 6.51 -1.02
C THR A 162 -26.22 5.27 -1.47
N PRO A 163 -26.89 4.26 -2.05
CA PRO A 163 -26.22 3.03 -2.47
C PRO A 163 -25.28 3.28 -3.65
N LEU A 164 -24.04 2.77 -3.56
CA LEU A 164 -23.08 2.75 -4.67
C LEU A 164 -23.20 1.47 -5.51
N GLU A 165 -23.74 0.40 -4.91
CA GLU A 165 -23.95 -0.91 -5.52
C GLU A 165 -25.35 -1.43 -5.17
N SER A 166 -25.89 -2.37 -5.97
CA SER A 166 -27.20 -2.97 -5.71
C SER A 166 -27.24 -3.57 -4.31
N THR A 167 -28.11 -3.02 -3.46
CA THR A 167 -28.11 -3.32 -2.03
C THR A 167 -29.47 -3.84 -1.61
N ARG A 168 -29.47 -4.98 -0.92
CA ARG A 168 -30.63 -5.50 -0.18
C ARG A 168 -30.67 -4.82 1.18
N TYR A 169 -31.70 -4.03 1.43
CA TYR A 169 -31.96 -3.48 2.75
C TYR A 169 -32.90 -4.39 3.52
N THR A 170 -32.53 -4.73 4.76
CA THR A 170 -33.34 -5.54 5.68
C THR A 170 -33.69 -4.68 6.88
N ILE A 171 -34.97 -4.40 7.06
CA ILE A 171 -35.47 -3.75 8.27
C ILE A 171 -35.98 -4.80 9.25
N THR A 172 -35.59 -4.68 10.51
CA THR A 172 -36.03 -5.54 11.61
C THR A 172 -36.69 -4.68 12.67
N ALA A 173 -37.94 -5.00 12.98
CA ALA A 173 -38.70 -4.38 14.06
C ALA A 173 -38.89 -5.42 15.17
N ASN A 174 -38.48 -5.11 16.39
CA ASN A 174 -38.63 -6.02 17.53
C ASN A 174 -39.16 -5.29 18.77
N ASN A 175 -40.05 -5.96 19.50
CA ASN A 175 -40.44 -5.56 20.84
C ASN A 175 -40.25 -6.75 21.80
N ALA A 176 -40.68 -6.59 23.05
CA ALA A 176 -40.56 -7.67 24.02
C ALA A 176 -41.35 -8.93 23.60
N ALA A 177 -42.47 -8.77 22.88
CA ALA A 177 -43.35 -9.86 22.42
C ALA A 177 -42.79 -10.64 21.22
N GLY A 178 -41.78 -10.11 20.54
CA GLY A 178 -41.21 -10.67 19.33
C GLY A 178 -40.99 -9.61 18.26
N GLY A 179 -40.61 -10.04 17.06
CA GLY A 179 -40.32 -9.13 15.97
C GLY A 179 -40.51 -9.73 14.60
N GLN A 180 -40.44 -8.87 13.60
CA GLN A 180 -40.53 -9.19 12.19
C GLN A 180 -39.39 -8.51 11.43
N SER A 181 -38.91 -9.16 10.38
CA SER A 181 -38.02 -8.54 9.41
C SER A 181 -38.68 -8.49 8.03
N ARG A 182 -38.38 -7.44 7.26
CA ARG A 182 -38.74 -7.31 5.85
C ARG A 182 -37.56 -6.81 5.04
N THR A 183 -37.56 -7.12 3.75
CA THR A 183 -36.49 -6.73 2.85
C THR A 183 -37.03 -5.92 1.67
N VAL A 184 -36.23 -4.98 1.20
CA VAL A 184 -36.42 -4.28 -0.06
C VAL A 184 -35.09 -4.27 -0.80
N GLU A 185 -35.13 -4.53 -2.09
CA GLU A 185 -33.96 -4.47 -2.95
C GLU A 185 -33.96 -3.16 -3.70
N VAL A 186 -32.83 -2.45 -3.63
CA VAL A 186 -32.56 -1.27 -4.46
C VAL A 186 -31.48 -1.67 -5.45
N SER A 187 -31.86 -1.79 -6.72
CA SER A 187 -30.95 -2.06 -7.81
C SER A 187 -30.20 -0.78 -8.16
N VAL A 188 -28.88 -0.79 -8.06
CA VAL A 188 -28.08 0.28 -8.65
C VAL A 188 -27.92 -0.06 -10.11
N LEU A 189 -28.62 0.69 -10.96
CA LEU A 189 -28.44 0.69 -12.39
C LEU A 189 -27.01 1.19 -12.62
N GLY A 190 -26.09 0.25 -12.83
CA GLY A 190 -24.80 0.59 -13.40
C GLY A 190 -25.06 1.47 -14.62
N ARG A 191 -24.32 2.57 -14.77
CA ARG A 191 -24.35 3.34 -16.01
C ARG A 191 -24.31 2.33 -17.15
N LEU A 192 -25.32 2.37 -18.02
CA LEU A 192 -25.39 1.57 -19.23
C LEU A 192 -24.23 1.99 -20.15
N THR A 193 -23.03 1.52 -19.83
CA THR A 193 -22.08 1.13 -20.85
C THR A 193 -22.34 -0.35 -21.06
N ALA A 194 -23.02 -0.69 -22.15
CA ALA A 194 -23.40 -2.03 -22.60
C ALA A 194 -22.57 -3.16 -21.94
N ALA A 195 -23.17 -3.91 -21.01
CA ALA A 195 -22.51 -5.01 -20.32
C ALA A 195 -22.48 -6.25 -21.24
N LEU A 196 -21.36 -6.42 -21.93
CA LEU A 196 -20.82 -7.73 -22.31
C LEU A 196 -20.65 -8.61 -21.06
N PRO A 197 -20.61 -9.96 -21.18
CA PRO A 197 -20.39 -10.88 -20.05
C PRO A 197 -19.18 -10.47 -19.18
N PRO A 198 -19.12 -10.87 -17.89
CA PRO A 198 -18.07 -10.43 -16.98
C PRO A 198 -16.70 -10.73 -17.57
N ALA A 199 -16.08 -9.70 -18.11
CA ALA A 199 -14.84 -9.82 -18.86
C ALA A 199 -13.68 -9.97 -17.88
N THR A 200 -12.72 -10.82 -18.25
CA THR A 200 -11.44 -10.90 -17.55
C THR A 200 -10.80 -9.52 -17.48
N ALA A 201 -10.14 -9.22 -16.35
CA ALA A 201 -9.43 -7.97 -16.20
C ALA A 201 -8.38 -7.83 -17.32
N THR A 202 -8.53 -6.78 -18.14
CA THR A 202 -7.70 -6.62 -19.34
C THR A 202 -6.97 -5.27 -19.33
N VAL A 203 -5.66 -5.28 -19.61
CA VAL A 203 -4.90 -4.05 -19.88
C VAL A 203 -5.19 -3.60 -21.31
N CYS A 204 -5.96 -2.52 -21.48
CA CYS A 204 -6.28 -1.94 -22.78
C CYS A 204 -5.09 -1.16 -23.35
N THR A 205 -4.51 -0.27 -22.54
CA THR A 205 -3.32 0.52 -22.87
C THR A 205 -2.35 0.52 -21.70
N PHE A 206 -1.05 0.54 -22.03
CA PHE A 206 0.02 0.75 -21.07
C PHE A 206 1.17 1.42 -21.81
N GLU A 207 1.41 2.69 -21.48
CA GLU A 207 2.27 3.59 -22.24
C GLU A 207 3.14 4.41 -21.28
N ALA A 208 4.34 4.73 -21.73
CA ALA A 208 5.24 5.65 -21.03
C ALA A 208 5.22 7.01 -21.74
N SER A 209 5.24 8.11 -20.98
CA SER A 209 5.32 9.46 -21.56
C SER A 209 6.58 9.66 -22.40
N ARG A 210 7.65 8.92 -22.08
CA ARG A 210 8.90 8.82 -22.84
C ARG A 210 9.43 7.40 -22.76
N THR A 211 9.92 6.88 -23.88
CA THR A 211 10.56 5.54 -23.97
C THR A 211 12.09 5.60 -23.95
N VAL A 212 12.66 6.81 -24.02
CA VAL A 212 14.10 7.09 -23.92
C VAL A 212 14.30 8.30 -23.01
N VAL A 213 15.10 8.14 -21.95
CA VAL A 213 15.36 9.19 -20.94
C VAL A 213 16.79 9.15 -20.42
N LYS A 214 17.28 10.22 -19.80
CA LYS A 214 18.56 10.20 -19.08
C LYS A 214 18.41 9.58 -17.68
N PRO A 215 19.51 9.15 -17.03
CA PRO A 215 19.42 8.55 -15.70
C PRO A 215 18.86 9.57 -14.70
N GLY A 216 17.86 9.15 -13.92
CA GLY A 216 17.25 10.02 -12.92
C GLY A 216 16.19 10.98 -13.46
N GLU A 217 15.85 10.94 -14.76
CA GLU A 217 14.71 11.67 -15.29
C GLU A 217 13.39 10.95 -14.97
N GLN A 218 12.37 11.72 -14.60
CA GLN A 218 11.04 11.19 -14.33
C GLN A 218 10.32 10.81 -15.64
N VAL A 219 9.66 9.65 -15.62
CA VAL A 219 8.78 9.15 -16.66
C VAL A 219 7.42 8.88 -16.05
N ASP A 220 6.35 9.28 -16.74
CA ASP A 220 4.99 8.96 -16.31
C ASP A 220 4.52 7.73 -17.06
N LEU A 221 4.22 6.65 -16.34
CA LEU A 221 3.56 5.48 -16.89
C LEU A 221 2.05 5.68 -16.77
N ARG A 222 1.30 5.40 -17.83
CA ARG A 222 -0.16 5.57 -17.89
C ARG A 222 -0.80 4.30 -18.44
N TRP A 223 -1.96 3.94 -17.90
CA TRP A 223 -2.69 2.76 -18.34
C TRP A 223 -4.19 2.97 -18.31
N LEU A 224 -4.86 2.18 -19.14
CA LEU A 224 -6.30 1.99 -19.11
C LEU A 224 -6.59 0.51 -18.97
N CYS A 225 -7.42 0.16 -17.99
CA CYS A 225 -7.78 -1.21 -17.68
C CYS A 225 -9.30 -1.38 -17.72
N GLN A 226 -9.74 -2.58 -18.09
CA GLN A 226 -11.14 -2.96 -18.12
C GLN A 226 -11.44 -4.03 -17.07
N GLY A 227 -12.66 -4.03 -16.53
CA GLY A 227 -13.19 -5.15 -15.75
C GLY A 227 -12.98 -5.09 -14.23
N ASN A 228 -13.04 -3.90 -13.61
CA ASN A 228 -12.88 -3.70 -12.15
C ASN A 228 -11.70 -4.50 -11.57
N ALA A 229 -10.50 -4.12 -12.00
CA ALA A 229 -9.29 -4.89 -11.78
C ALA A 229 -8.42 -4.32 -10.66
N LYS A 230 -7.80 -5.21 -9.88
CA LYS A 230 -6.62 -4.89 -9.09
C LYS A 230 -5.44 -4.67 -10.02
N VAL A 231 -4.60 -3.69 -9.73
CA VAL A 231 -3.48 -3.28 -10.59
C VAL A 231 -2.17 -3.43 -9.83
N ARG A 232 -1.21 -4.13 -10.43
CA ARG A 232 0.14 -4.30 -9.88
C ARG A 232 1.19 -3.93 -10.93
N LEU A 233 2.19 -3.16 -10.53
CA LEU A 233 3.31 -2.76 -11.37
C LEU A 233 4.61 -3.44 -10.92
N GLU A 234 5.33 -4.03 -11.87
CA GLU A 234 6.69 -4.53 -11.71
C GLU A 234 7.67 -3.73 -12.59
N PRO A 235 8.95 -3.58 -12.20
CA PRO A 235 9.54 -4.05 -10.94
C PRO A 235 9.08 -3.22 -9.74
N GLY A 236 9.01 -3.86 -8.56
CA GLY A 236 8.73 -3.21 -7.28
C GLY A 236 7.44 -3.66 -6.59
N GLY A 237 6.65 -4.51 -7.25
CA GLY A 237 5.44 -5.11 -6.69
C GLY A 237 4.40 -4.11 -6.18
N LEU A 238 4.33 -2.92 -6.80
CA LEU A 238 3.51 -1.83 -6.30
C LEU A 238 2.04 -2.05 -6.67
N GLU A 239 1.14 -1.99 -5.68
CA GLU A 239 -0.30 -2.08 -5.88
C GLU A 239 -0.89 -0.68 -6.12
N LEU A 240 -1.59 -0.51 -7.24
CA LEU A 240 -2.02 0.79 -7.78
C LEU A 240 -3.53 0.83 -8.05
N ASP A 241 -4.29 0.18 -7.18
CA ASP A 241 -5.75 0.06 -7.28
C ASP A 241 -6.40 1.45 -7.35
N GLY A 242 -7.26 1.64 -8.35
CA GLY A 242 -7.96 2.92 -8.58
C GLY A 242 -7.11 4.02 -9.24
N GLN A 243 -5.82 3.78 -9.52
CA GLN A 243 -4.96 4.71 -10.26
C GLN A 243 -4.89 4.36 -11.75
N SER A 244 -4.61 5.37 -12.57
CA SER A 244 -4.40 5.24 -14.03
C SER A 244 -3.03 5.74 -14.49
N SER A 245 -2.21 6.23 -13.56
CA SER A 245 -0.86 6.71 -13.85
C SER A 245 0.04 6.69 -12.63
N ILE A 246 1.34 6.54 -12.84
CA ILE A 246 2.37 6.73 -11.81
C ILE A 246 3.64 7.34 -12.41
N ALA A 247 4.31 8.18 -11.63
CA ALA A 247 5.64 8.70 -11.95
C ALA A 247 6.72 7.73 -11.45
N VAL A 248 7.65 7.36 -12.34
CA VAL A 248 8.81 6.51 -12.04
C VAL A 248 10.11 7.22 -12.44
N VAL A 249 11.21 6.89 -11.78
CA VAL A 249 12.52 7.49 -12.03
C VAL A 249 13.55 6.38 -12.29
N PRO A 250 13.66 5.88 -13.53
CA PRO A 250 14.60 4.82 -13.85
C PRO A 250 16.05 5.33 -13.90
N ASP A 251 16.97 4.62 -13.26
CA ASP A 251 18.42 4.83 -13.32
C ASP A 251 19.09 3.95 -14.40
N LYS A 252 18.41 2.87 -14.81
CA LYS A 252 18.84 1.91 -15.84
C LYS A 252 17.68 1.57 -16.75
N THR A 253 17.98 1.09 -17.97
CA THR A 253 16.97 0.57 -18.89
C THR A 253 16.12 -0.48 -18.18
N THR A 254 14.83 -0.18 -18.03
CA THR A 254 13.91 -0.97 -17.20
C THR A 254 12.68 -1.33 -18.01
N VAL A 255 12.31 -2.60 -17.97
CA VAL A 255 11.04 -3.08 -18.52
C VAL A 255 10.01 -3.06 -17.40
N TYR A 256 9.05 -2.16 -17.50
CA TYR A 256 7.91 -2.12 -16.60
C TYR A 256 6.85 -3.09 -17.09
N THR A 257 6.24 -3.85 -16.19
CA THR A 257 5.14 -4.78 -16.49
C THR A 257 3.96 -4.48 -15.59
N LEU A 258 2.85 -4.05 -16.18
CA LEU A 258 1.59 -3.84 -15.51
C LEU A 258 0.77 -5.13 -15.58
N SER A 259 0.35 -5.65 -14.44
CA SER A 259 -0.52 -6.81 -14.33
C SER A 259 -1.84 -6.40 -13.70
N VAL A 260 -2.94 -6.87 -14.27
CA VAL A 260 -4.29 -6.61 -13.76
C VAL A 260 -5.05 -7.89 -13.55
N SER A 261 -5.81 -7.98 -12.47
CA SER A 261 -6.58 -9.19 -12.14
C SER A 261 -7.90 -8.86 -11.45
N ASN A 262 -8.91 -9.69 -11.69
CA ASN A 262 -10.17 -9.71 -10.96
C ASN A 262 -10.53 -11.16 -10.62
N LEU A 263 -11.72 -11.38 -10.03
CA LEU A 263 -12.21 -12.71 -9.68
C LEU A 263 -12.38 -13.67 -10.89
N MET A 264 -12.43 -13.14 -12.11
CA MET A 264 -12.59 -13.91 -13.35
C MET A 264 -11.26 -14.21 -14.07
N GLY A 265 -10.15 -13.58 -13.66
CA GLY A 265 -8.84 -13.73 -14.27
C GLY A 265 -8.10 -12.41 -14.49
N GLY A 266 -6.98 -12.45 -15.21
CA GLY A 266 -6.14 -11.28 -15.39
C GLY A 266 -5.29 -11.31 -16.65
N SER A 267 -4.66 -10.17 -16.94
CA SER A 267 -3.73 -10.00 -18.05
C SER A 267 -2.56 -9.10 -17.64
N SER A 268 -1.51 -9.08 -18.44
CA SER A 268 -0.37 -8.18 -18.24
C SER A 268 0.10 -7.57 -19.55
N ARG A 269 0.74 -6.40 -19.45
CA ARG A 269 1.41 -5.72 -20.57
C ARG A 269 2.70 -5.07 -20.08
N SER A 270 3.70 -5.01 -20.95
CA SER A 270 5.01 -4.42 -20.61
C SER A 270 5.36 -3.24 -21.50
N VAL A 271 6.12 -2.30 -20.96
CA VAL A 271 6.73 -1.17 -21.68
C VAL A 271 8.21 -1.08 -21.29
N GLU A 272 9.09 -0.97 -22.29
CA GLU A 272 10.53 -0.77 -22.08
C GLU A 272 10.82 0.74 -22.05
N VAL A 273 11.41 1.22 -20.94
CA VAL A 273 11.97 2.57 -20.85
C VAL A 273 13.49 2.44 -20.89
N ARG A 274 14.10 2.95 -21.97
CA ARG A 274 15.54 2.95 -22.15
C ARG A 274 16.16 4.15 -21.46
N VAL A 275 17.16 3.88 -20.63
CA VAL A 275 17.95 4.94 -20.00
C VAL A 275 19.21 5.13 -20.81
N GLU A 276 19.36 6.31 -21.41
CA GLU A 276 20.59 6.71 -22.07
C GLU A 276 21.73 6.73 -21.06
N ALA A 277 22.83 6.06 -21.38
CA ALA A 277 24.03 6.17 -20.56
C ALA A 277 24.44 7.65 -20.49
N PRO A 278 24.83 8.16 -19.31
CA PRO A 278 25.30 9.52 -19.21
C PRO A 278 26.51 9.68 -20.13
N ARG A 279 26.46 10.66 -21.04
CA ARG A 279 27.58 11.03 -21.91
C ARG A 279 28.77 11.38 -21.01
N ARG A 280 29.78 10.53 -20.98
CA ARG A 280 31.07 10.87 -20.39
C ARG A 280 31.82 11.71 -21.41
N MET A 281 31.99 13.01 -21.13
CA MET A 281 32.93 13.81 -21.91
C MET A 281 34.35 13.29 -21.65
N LEU A 282 34.98 12.80 -22.70
CA LEU A 282 36.36 12.30 -22.66
C LEU A 282 37.33 13.47 -22.54
N THR A 283 38.38 13.28 -21.77
CA THR A 283 39.51 14.21 -21.69
C THR A 283 40.59 13.80 -22.70
N GLU A 284 41.54 14.68 -23.05
CA GLU A 284 42.68 14.34 -23.93
C GLU A 284 43.39 13.06 -23.47
N LYS A 285 43.49 12.85 -22.15
CA LYS A 285 44.07 11.66 -21.51
C LYS A 285 43.30 10.37 -21.78
N ASP A 286 41.98 10.44 -21.98
CA ASP A 286 41.16 9.27 -22.32
C ASP A 286 41.31 8.87 -23.80
N LEU A 287 41.75 9.79 -24.66
CA LEU A 287 42.00 9.54 -26.09
C LEU A 287 43.39 8.92 -26.35
N GLU A 288 44.32 9.02 -25.40
CA GLU A 288 45.67 8.45 -25.48
C GLU A 288 45.70 6.94 -25.22
N SER A 289 44.69 6.37 -24.54
CA SER A 289 44.65 4.94 -24.20
C SER A 289 43.87 4.12 -25.23
N PRO A 290 44.50 3.14 -25.89
CA PRO A 290 43.81 2.26 -26.85
C PRO A 290 42.78 1.33 -26.20
N GLU A 291 42.76 1.19 -24.87
CA GLU A 291 41.74 0.40 -24.16
C GLU A 291 40.42 1.17 -23.99
N GLU A 292 40.47 2.50 -23.77
CA GLU A 292 39.27 3.33 -23.64
C GLU A 292 38.51 3.40 -24.98
N ALA A 293 39.24 3.36 -26.09
CA ALA A 293 38.71 3.31 -27.45
C ALA A 293 37.73 2.14 -27.71
N ILE A 294 37.94 1.03 -27.01
CA ILE A 294 37.21 -0.22 -27.19
C ILE A 294 35.94 -0.25 -26.33
N LYS A 295 35.93 0.45 -25.18
CA LYS A 295 34.85 0.39 -24.18
C LYS A 295 33.47 0.76 -24.72
N PRO A 296 33.28 1.82 -25.54
CA PRO A 296 31.98 2.14 -26.12
C PRO A 296 31.46 0.99 -27.00
N LEU A 297 32.34 0.40 -27.81
CA LEU A 297 31.97 -0.72 -28.65
C LEU A 297 31.70 -1.98 -27.82
N ASP A 298 32.48 -2.31 -26.79
CA ASP A 298 32.17 -3.47 -25.93
C ASP A 298 30.84 -3.30 -25.16
N ARG A 299 30.54 -2.08 -24.70
CA ARG A 299 29.28 -1.74 -24.01
C ARG A 299 28.09 -1.52 -24.94
N MET A 300 28.31 -1.59 -26.26
CA MET A 300 27.30 -1.27 -27.28
C MET A 300 26.74 0.16 -27.22
N ASP A 301 27.56 1.10 -26.75
CA ASP A 301 27.26 2.54 -26.79
C ASP A 301 27.67 3.13 -28.15
N LEU A 302 26.80 2.95 -29.14
CA LEU A 302 27.04 3.40 -30.51
C LEU A 302 27.07 4.93 -30.65
N ASN A 303 26.35 5.65 -29.81
CA ASN A 303 26.29 7.11 -29.88
C ASN A 303 27.66 7.71 -29.57
N GLU A 304 28.33 7.18 -28.53
CA GLU A 304 29.69 7.58 -28.18
C GLU A 304 30.70 7.19 -29.27
N ALA A 305 30.60 5.96 -29.79
CA ALA A 305 31.48 5.50 -30.87
C ALA A 305 31.35 6.36 -32.15
N LEU A 306 30.13 6.78 -32.50
CA LEU A 306 29.85 7.68 -33.61
C LEU A 306 30.40 9.08 -33.38
N HIS A 307 30.20 9.64 -32.18
CA HIS A 307 30.73 10.96 -31.85
C HIS A 307 32.25 11.01 -31.96
N ARG A 308 32.93 9.96 -31.47
CA ARG A 308 34.39 9.83 -31.59
C ARG A 308 34.86 9.69 -33.04
N GLY A 309 34.17 8.84 -33.83
CA GLY A 309 34.47 8.69 -35.25
C GLY A 309 34.31 10.00 -36.02
N GLU A 310 33.29 10.79 -35.66
CA GLU A 310 33.04 12.11 -36.23
C GLU A 310 34.15 13.11 -35.86
N ALA A 311 34.61 13.11 -34.61
CA ALA A 311 35.71 13.97 -34.16
C ALA A 311 37.01 13.65 -34.91
N LEU A 312 37.36 12.36 -35.03
CA LEU A 312 38.52 11.90 -35.82
C LEU A 312 38.39 12.26 -37.30
N ARG A 313 37.17 12.17 -37.84
CA ARG A 313 36.89 12.59 -39.22
C ARG A 313 37.08 14.09 -39.39
N SER A 314 36.58 14.90 -38.46
CA SER A 314 36.63 16.36 -38.52
C SER A 314 38.05 16.90 -38.31
N ALA A 315 38.88 16.21 -37.53
CA ALA A 315 40.29 16.53 -37.35
C ALA A 315 41.17 16.13 -38.55
N ALA A 316 40.67 15.28 -39.46
CA ALA A 316 41.43 14.85 -40.62
C ALA A 316 41.47 15.94 -41.71
N PRO A 317 42.60 16.14 -42.40
CA PRO A 317 42.67 17.07 -43.53
C PRO A 317 41.60 16.78 -44.58
N GLU A 318 41.07 17.82 -45.22
CA GLU A 318 40.06 17.67 -46.26
C GLU A 318 40.55 16.75 -47.40
N GLY A 319 39.70 15.82 -47.83
CA GLY A 319 40.05 14.84 -48.87
C GLY A 319 40.89 13.65 -48.38
N SER A 320 41.08 13.51 -47.06
CA SER A 320 41.69 12.30 -46.46
C SER A 320 40.99 11.01 -46.89
N TRP A 321 41.76 9.93 -46.86
CA TRP A 321 41.36 8.56 -47.15
C TRP A 321 41.34 7.75 -45.86
N THR A 322 40.46 6.77 -45.78
CA THR A 322 40.39 5.80 -44.69
C THR A 322 40.22 4.40 -45.25
N MET A 323 40.54 3.37 -44.46
CA MET A 323 40.28 1.98 -44.83
C MET A 323 38.93 1.55 -44.27
N ARG A 324 37.92 1.34 -45.12
CA ARG A 324 36.64 0.78 -44.69
C ARG A 324 36.81 -0.71 -44.44
N LEU A 325 36.46 -1.14 -43.23
CA LEU A 325 36.59 -2.53 -42.78
C LEU A 325 35.28 -3.31 -42.96
N VAL A 326 34.17 -2.74 -42.49
CA VAL A 326 32.87 -3.41 -42.55
C VAL A 326 31.75 -2.40 -42.55
N VAL A 327 30.63 -2.77 -43.19
CA VAL A 327 29.33 -2.11 -43.04
C VAL A 327 28.40 -3.08 -42.33
N SER A 328 27.89 -2.69 -41.18
CA SER A 328 27.03 -3.56 -40.38
C SER A 328 25.72 -2.86 -40.01
N GLY A 329 24.62 -3.63 -40.08
CA GLY A 329 23.32 -3.22 -39.55
C GLY A 329 23.07 -3.73 -38.13
N ARG A 330 24.02 -4.51 -37.57
CA ARG A 330 24.00 -4.98 -36.18
C ARG A 330 25.26 -4.51 -35.45
N SER A 331 25.07 -3.97 -34.26
CA SER A 331 26.14 -3.41 -33.43
C SER A 331 27.23 -4.45 -33.09
N GLU A 332 26.87 -5.72 -32.92
CA GLU A 332 27.80 -6.83 -32.63
C GLU A 332 28.95 -6.97 -33.65
N GLY A 333 28.71 -6.65 -34.92
CA GLY A 333 29.77 -6.65 -35.94
C GLY A 333 30.90 -5.66 -35.65
N LEU A 334 30.62 -4.61 -34.89
CA LEU A 334 31.60 -3.58 -34.51
C LEU A 334 32.47 -4.01 -33.32
N LYS A 335 32.01 -4.93 -32.46
CA LYS A 335 32.86 -5.50 -31.40
C LYS A 335 34.03 -6.28 -31.96
N LEU A 336 33.80 -7.03 -33.04
CA LEU A 336 34.85 -7.78 -33.73
C LEU A 336 35.93 -6.84 -34.29
N VAL A 337 35.53 -5.68 -34.82
CA VAL A 337 36.45 -4.65 -35.30
C VAL A 337 37.32 -4.12 -34.17
N ALA A 338 36.71 -3.76 -33.04
CA ALA A 338 37.42 -3.23 -31.88
C ALA A 338 38.47 -4.22 -31.34
N ARG A 339 38.07 -5.49 -31.18
CA ARG A 339 38.97 -6.57 -30.72
C ARG A 339 40.11 -6.84 -31.69
N ALA A 340 39.82 -6.85 -32.99
CA ALA A 340 40.84 -7.11 -34.00
C ALA A 340 41.84 -5.95 -34.15
N ALA A 341 41.42 -4.71 -33.85
CA ALA A 341 42.29 -3.53 -33.90
C ALA A 341 43.28 -3.47 -32.74
N GLY A 342 42.95 -4.07 -31.59
CA GLY A 342 43.83 -4.18 -30.43
C GLY A 342 44.38 -2.82 -29.98
N SER A 343 45.71 -2.70 -29.87
CA SER A 343 46.40 -1.46 -29.48
C SER A 343 46.19 -0.28 -30.44
N ARG A 344 45.60 -0.49 -31.61
CA ARG A 344 45.24 0.56 -32.57
C ARG A 344 43.74 0.84 -32.63
N ALA A 345 42.98 0.43 -31.63
CA ALA A 345 41.55 0.75 -31.55
C ALA A 345 41.27 2.26 -31.50
N ALA A 346 42.24 3.08 -31.08
CA ALA A 346 42.12 4.52 -31.12
C ALA A 346 42.01 5.10 -32.55
N ASP A 347 42.51 4.37 -33.55
CA ASP A 347 42.46 4.76 -34.96
C ASP A 347 41.14 4.35 -35.64
N LEU A 348 40.18 3.78 -34.91
CA LEU A 348 38.90 3.36 -35.46
C LEU A 348 37.92 4.54 -35.57
N LEU A 349 37.37 4.72 -36.76
CA LEU A 349 36.29 5.66 -37.03
C LEU A 349 34.99 4.88 -37.24
N ILE A 350 34.04 5.03 -36.33
CA ILE A 350 32.69 4.53 -36.52
C ILE A 350 31.85 5.66 -37.08
N LEU A 351 31.35 5.49 -38.30
CA LEU A 351 30.63 6.54 -39.03
C LEU A 351 29.23 6.05 -39.44
N PRO A 352 28.24 6.95 -39.55
CA PRO A 352 26.97 6.60 -40.12
C PRO A 352 27.15 6.20 -41.60
N PHE A 353 26.36 5.22 -42.04
CA PHE A 353 26.30 4.79 -43.44
C PHE A 353 24.84 4.64 -43.84
N VAL A 354 24.42 5.35 -44.88
CA VAL A 354 23.07 5.20 -45.43
C VAL A 354 23.20 4.44 -46.74
N ARG A 355 22.54 3.28 -46.82
CA ARG A 355 22.46 2.49 -48.05
C ARG A 355 21.59 3.21 -49.09
N LYS A 356 21.69 2.80 -50.34
CA LYS A 356 20.88 3.35 -51.45
C LYS A 356 19.37 3.18 -51.25
N ASP A 357 18.96 2.19 -50.48
CA ASP A 357 17.56 1.92 -50.11
C ASP A 357 17.08 2.75 -48.90
N GLY A 358 17.91 3.68 -48.40
CA GLY A 358 17.59 4.54 -47.26
C GLY A 358 17.81 3.90 -45.89
N LEU A 359 18.17 2.61 -45.83
CA LEU A 359 18.44 1.96 -44.56
C LEU A 359 19.72 2.49 -43.92
N ARG A 360 19.63 2.79 -42.63
CA ARG A 360 20.75 3.28 -41.81
C ARG A 360 21.54 2.10 -41.25
N PHE A 361 22.83 2.15 -41.52
CA PHE A 361 23.85 1.20 -41.14
C PHE A 361 25.02 1.97 -40.52
N TRP A 362 26.01 1.24 -40.02
CA TRP A 362 27.26 1.81 -39.56
C TRP A 362 28.40 1.28 -40.41
N GLN A 363 29.38 2.12 -40.69
CA GLN A 363 30.64 1.68 -41.28
C GLN A 363 31.75 1.85 -40.25
N ALA A 364 32.57 0.82 -40.08
CA ALA A 364 33.81 0.91 -39.33
C ALA A 364 34.96 1.14 -40.29
N CYS A 365 35.73 2.19 -40.04
CA CYS A 365 36.89 2.56 -40.82
C CYS A 365 38.14 2.63 -39.94
N PHE A 366 39.31 2.55 -40.55
CA PHE A 366 40.59 2.49 -39.85
C PHE A 366 41.58 3.51 -40.40
N GLY A 367 42.01 4.42 -39.51
CA GLY A 367 42.99 5.46 -39.75
C GLY A 367 42.54 6.55 -40.72
N THR A 368 43.32 7.61 -40.77
CA THR A 368 43.15 8.73 -41.70
C THR A 368 44.48 8.95 -42.44
N TYR A 369 44.40 9.05 -43.76
CA TYR A 369 45.58 9.04 -44.63
C TYR A 369 45.45 10.12 -45.71
N PRO A 370 46.54 10.84 -46.06
CA PRO A 370 46.44 11.95 -47.00
C PRO A 370 46.28 11.52 -48.48
N SER A 371 46.39 10.23 -48.79
CA SER A 371 46.17 9.72 -50.15
C SER A 371 45.78 8.24 -50.16
N ARG A 372 45.14 7.79 -51.25
CA ARG A 372 44.78 6.37 -51.47
C ARG A 372 45.99 5.45 -51.38
N THR A 373 47.12 5.82 -51.98
CA THR A 373 48.36 5.03 -51.97
C THR A 373 48.92 4.89 -50.56
N LYS A 374 48.90 5.97 -49.76
CA LYS A 374 49.33 5.92 -48.36
C LYS A 374 48.40 5.08 -47.49
N ALA A 375 47.08 5.11 -47.74
CA ALA A 375 46.12 4.25 -47.06
C ALA A 375 46.40 2.76 -47.32
N LEU A 376 46.59 2.37 -48.59
CA LEU A 376 46.91 1.00 -48.96
C LEU A 376 48.25 0.53 -48.37
N LYS A 377 49.28 1.40 -48.39
CA LYS A 377 50.57 1.09 -47.77
C LYS A 377 50.45 0.94 -46.25
N ALA A 378 49.73 1.83 -45.58
CA ALA A 378 49.49 1.74 -44.13
C ALA A 378 48.68 0.49 -43.76
N TRP A 379 47.77 0.04 -44.63
CA TRP A 379 47.02 -1.19 -44.43
C TRP A 379 47.92 -2.43 -44.40
N GLN A 380 49.01 -2.48 -45.18
CA GLN A 380 49.96 -3.60 -45.13
C GLN A 380 50.65 -3.74 -43.77
N SER A 381 50.80 -2.62 -43.05
CA SER A 381 51.40 -2.55 -41.70
C SER A 381 50.35 -2.50 -40.59
N ALA A 382 49.07 -2.74 -40.89
CA ALA A 382 48.02 -2.80 -39.87
C ALA A 382 48.16 -4.08 -38.99
N PRO A 383 47.58 -4.08 -37.77
CA PRO A 383 47.65 -5.22 -36.86
C PRO A 383 47.24 -6.53 -37.57
N GLU A 384 48.02 -7.60 -37.37
CA GLU A 384 47.78 -8.88 -38.05
C GLU A 384 46.35 -9.43 -37.81
N PRO A 385 45.77 -9.38 -36.60
CA PRO A 385 44.39 -9.82 -36.40
C PRO A 385 43.40 -9.03 -37.26
N LEU A 386 43.56 -7.70 -37.31
CA LEU A 386 42.72 -6.82 -38.13
C LEU A 386 42.78 -7.18 -39.62
N ARG A 387 43.98 -7.43 -40.15
CA ARG A 387 44.17 -7.81 -41.56
C ARG A 387 43.61 -9.19 -41.88
N LYS A 388 43.74 -10.16 -40.96
CA LYS A 388 43.18 -11.51 -41.12
C LYS A 388 41.66 -11.51 -41.10
N THR A 389 41.05 -10.68 -40.24
CA THR A 389 39.59 -10.59 -40.10
C THR A 389 38.94 -9.81 -41.24
N PHE A 390 39.57 -8.73 -41.72
CA PHE A 390 39.00 -7.85 -42.75
C PHE A 390 39.85 -7.85 -44.03
N GLN A 391 39.86 -8.99 -44.72
CA GLN A 391 40.68 -9.18 -45.93
C GLN A 391 40.18 -8.34 -47.12
N ASP A 392 38.90 -7.98 -47.10
CA ASP A 392 38.18 -7.17 -48.08
C ASP A 392 38.14 -5.67 -47.71
N ALA A 393 39.05 -5.21 -46.84
CA ALA A 393 39.15 -3.80 -46.50
C ALA A 393 39.45 -2.95 -47.75
N LEU A 394 38.66 -1.88 -47.94
CA LEU A 394 38.71 -1.05 -49.15
C LEU A 394 39.06 0.39 -48.81
N PRO A 395 39.99 1.03 -49.55
CA PRO A 395 40.27 2.44 -49.36
C PRO A 395 39.08 3.29 -49.84
N GLN A 396 38.66 4.23 -49.01
CA GLN A 396 37.55 5.13 -49.26
C GLN A 396 37.98 6.57 -48.99
N ARG A 397 37.58 7.49 -49.87
CA ARG A 397 37.71 8.92 -49.61
C ARG A 397 36.70 9.33 -48.54
N MET A 398 37.16 10.04 -47.52
CA MET A 398 36.30 10.57 -46.46
C MET A 398 35.43 11.66 -47.07
N ALA A 399 34.12 11.54 -46.87
CA ALA A 399 33.19 12.59 -47.25
C ALA A 399 33.38 13.79 -46.33
N VAL A 400 33.31 14.99 -46.89
CA VAL A 400 33.24 16.24 -46.10
C VAL A 400 31.95 16.18 -45.29
N ALA A 401 32.01 16.56 -44.00
CA ALA A 401 30.82 16.66 -43.18
C ALA A 401 29.84 17.63 -43.87
N ILE A 402 28.69 17.12 -44.31
CA ILE A 402 27.61 17.98 -44.77
C ILE A 402 27.09 18.64 -43.49
N ASP A 403 27.32 19.95 -43.37
CA ASP A 403 26.77 20.76 -42.29
C ASP A 403 25.29 20.44 -42.11
N GLN A 404 24.89 20.33 -40.84
CA GLN A 404 23.50 20.20 -40.45
C GLN A 404 22.71 21.34 -41.07
N VAL A 405 21.83 21.00 -42.03
CA VAL A 405 20.90 21.95 -42.64
C VAL A 405 20.07 22.60 -41.52
N PRO A 406 20.05 23.94 -41.40
CA PRO A 406 19.20 24.61 -40.43
C PRO A 406 17.73 24.42 -40.84
N THR A 407 16.90 24.20 -39.83
CA THR A 407 15.43 24.24 -39.84
C THR A 407 14.84 25.12 -40.93
N ARG A 408 14.11 24.51 -41.88
CA ARG A 408 13.16 25.25 -42.71
C ARG A 408 11.92 25.54 -41.88
N ARG A 409 11.72 26.81 -41.53
CA ARG A 409 10.38 27.35 -41.33
C ARG A 409 9.68 27.36 -42.69
N GLU A 410 8.49 26.79 -42.73
CA GLU A 410 7.32 27.28 -43.48
C GLU A 410 6.07 26.82 -42.73
#